data_AF-A0A5K1AX94-F1
#
_entry.id   AF-A0A5K1AX94-F1
#
_cell.length_a   1.000
_cell.length_b   1.000
_cell.length_c   1.000
_cell.angle_alpha   90.00
_cell.angle_beta   90.00
_cell.angle_gamma   90.00
#
_symmetry.space_group_name_H-M   'P 1'
#
loop_
_entity.id
_entity.type
_entity.pdbx_description
1 polymer ?
#
loop_
_entity_poly.entity_id
_entity_poly.type
_entity_poly.pdbx_seq_one_letter_code
_entity_poly.pdbx_strand_id
1 'polypeptide(L)'
;MLRQRRREKRATELVQQDSEATVKLENAAIEHSKMVDSAVLGKYSIWRKDNENENSDGTVRVIRDQIIMAKVYASIAKTKNRSDLYEELMLRLKESQHSLGDASVDADLHQ
;
A
#
# COMPACT_ATOMS: atom_id res chain seq x y z
N MET A 1 -43.17 -46.16 3.13
CA MET A 1 -43.11 -45.36 4.37
C MET A 1 -41.74 -45.43 5.08
N LEU A 2 -41.31 -46.57 5.63
CA LEU A 2 -40.06 -46.67 6.44
C LEU A 2 -38.73 -46.44 5.68
N ARG A 3 -38.67 -46.76 4.38
CA ARG A 3 -37.46 -46.54 3.56
C ARG A 3 -37.23 -45.06 3.26
N GLN A 4 -38.32 -44.31 3.05
CA GLN A 4 -38.26 -42.88 2.73
C GLN A 4 -37.78 -42.07 3.93
N ARG A 5 -38.33 -42.34 5.12
CA ARG A 5 -37.88 -41.70 6.38
C ARG A 5 -36.39 -41.93 6.69
N ARG A 6 -35.85 -43.09 6.31
CA ARG A 6 -34.39 -43.37 6.46
C ARG A 6 -33.54 -42.57 5.48
N ARG A 7 -34.03 -42.31 4.27
CA ARG A 7 -33.33 -41.45 3.29
C ARG A 7 -33.33 -39.99 3.74
N GLU A 8 -34.47 -39.49 4.22
CA GLU A 8 -34.60 -38.12 4.74
C GLU A 8 -33.70 -37.87 5.95
N LYS A 9 -33.63 -38.82 6.89
CA LYS A 9 -32.69 -38.74 8.03
C LYS A 9 -31.22 -38.70 7.60
N ARG A 10 -30.84 -39.50 6.60
CA ARG A 10 -29.45 -39.46 6.07
C ARG A 10 -29.14 -38.17 5.34
N ALA A 11 -30.09 -37.64 4.56
CA ALA A 11 -29.89 -36.38 3.84
C ALA A 11 -29.73 -35.19 4.80
N THR A 12 -30.53 -35.14 5.86
CA THR A 12 -30.43 -34.10 6.89
C THR A 12 -29.12 -34.19 7.68
N GLU A 13 -28.66 -35.39 8.02
CA GLU A 13 -27.37 -35.62 8.68
C GLU A 13 -26.18 -35.21 7.81
N LEU A 14 -26.19 -35.53 6.51
CA LEU A 14 -25.15 -35.10 5.56
C LEU A 14 -25.09 -33.58 5.42
N VAL A 15 -26.24 -32.91 5.28
CA VAL A 15 -26.32 -31.45 5.20
C VAL A 15 -25.80 -30.78 6.48
N GLN A 16 -26.03 -31.39 7.64
CA GLN A 16 -25.54 -30.88 8.92
C GLN A 16 -24.02 -31.04 9.07
N GLN A 17 -23.44 -32.12 8.55
CA GLN A 17 -21.99 -32.31 8.52
C GLN A 17 -21.31 -31.29 7.59
N ASP A 18 -21.90 -31.03 6.43
CA ASP A 18 -21.37 -30.03 5.49
C ASP A 18 -21.40 -28.63 6.10
N SER A 19 -22.49 -28.24 6.78
CA SER A 19 -22.58 -26.92 7.42
C SER A 19 -21.61 -26.76 8.60
N GLU A 20 -21.35 -27.84 9.34
CA GLU A 20 -20.33 -27.82 10.40
C GLU A 20 -18.92 -27.69 9.81
N ALA A 21 -18.64 -28.36 8.68
CA ALA A 21 -17.37 -28.26 7.98
C ALA A 21 -17.12 -26.84 7.43
N THR A 22 -18.13 -26.20 6.85
CA THR A 22 -18.02 -24.82 6.36
C THR A 22 -17.72 -23.84 7.48
N VAL A 23 -18.41 -23.97 8.63
CA VAL A 23 -18.19 -23.09 9.79
C VAL A 23 -16.77 -23.26 10.37
N LYS A 24 -16.24 -24.50 10.39
CA LYS A 24 -14.85 -24.74 10.83
C LYS A 24 -13.83 -24.09 9.91
N LEU A 25 -14.05 -24.17 8.59
CA LEU A 25 -13.17 -23.53 7.60
C LEU A 25 -13.22 -22.00 7.70
N GLU A 26 -14.41 -21.42 7.87
CA GLU A 26 -14.56 -19.96 8.07
C GLU A 26 -13.87 -19.49 9.34
N ASN A 27 -14.07 -20.19 10.46
CA ASN A 27 -13.41 -19.85 11.72
C ASN A 27 -11.87 -19.97 11.61
N ALA A 28 -11.38 -21.02 10.94
CA ALA A 28 -9.94 -21.17 10.69
C ALA A 28 -9.39 -20.05 9.80
N ALA A 29 -10.13 -19.63 8.77
CA ALA A 29 -9.75 -18.51 7.91
C ALA A 29 -9.74 -17.17 8.67
N ILE A 30 -10.71 -16.93 9.55
CA ILE A 30 -10.77 -15.74 10.40
C ILE A 30 -9.59 -15.71 11.37
N GLU A 31 -9.29 -16.81 12.05
CA GLU A 31 -8.13 -16.87 12.97
C GLU A 31 -6.81 -16.70 12.23
N HIS A 32 -6.67 -17.30 11.05
CA HIS A 32 -5.49 -17.10 10.19
C HIS A 32 -5.36 -15.63 9.76
N SER A 33 -6.46 -14.96 9.40
CA SER A 33 -6.47 -13.53 9.08
C SER A 33 -5.97 -12.68 10.25
N LYS A 34 -6.47 -12.92 11.47
CA LYS A 34 -6.04 -12.21 12.68
C LYS A 34 -4.55 -12.42 12.98
N MET A 35 -4.03 -13.63 12.73
CA MET A 35 -2.61 -13.93 12.93
C MET A 35 -1.71 -13.21 11.91
N VAL A 36 -2.13 -13.12 10.65
CA VAL A 36 -1.43 -12.35 9.61
C VAL A 36 -1.41 -10.85 9.95
N ASP A 37 -2.52 -10.34 10.50
CA ASP A 37 -2.65 -8.95 10.93
C ASP A 37 -1.78 -8.60 12.16
N SER A 38 -1.52 -9.57 13.03
CA SER A 38 -0.72 -9.41 14.26
C SER A 38 0.77 -9.67 14.06
N ALA A 39 1.14 -10.51 13.09
CA ALA A 39 2.53 -10.76 12.75
C ALA A 39 3.23 -9.47 12.33
N VAL A 40 4.53 -9.36 12.60
CA VAL A 40 5.40 -8.22 12.23
C VAL A 40 5.31 -7.84 10.74
N LEU A 41 4.83 -8.75 9.89
CA LEU A 41 4.48 -8.52 8.48
C LEU A 41 3.32 -7.52 8.27
N GLY A 42 2.38 -7.41 9.21
CA GLY A 42 1.31 -6.41 9.16
C GLY A 42 1.83 -4.97 9.25
N LYS A 43 2.93 -4.75 9.99
CA LYS A 43 3.57 -3.43 10.18
C LYS A 43 4.29 -2.90 8.93
N TYR A 44 4.58 -3.78 7.97
CA TYR A 44 5.29 -3.47 6.72
C TYR A 44 4.45 -3.78 5.47
N SER A 45 3.14 -3.88 5.60
CA SER A 45 2.26 -4.05 4.44
C SER A 45 1.99 -2.67 3.81
N ILE A 46 2.41 -2.51 2.55
CA ILE A 46 2.25 -1.30 1.71
C ILE A 46 0.78 -0.82 1.64
N TRP A 47 -0.17 -1.69 1.98
CA TRP A 47 -1.60 -1.54 1.71
C TRP A 47 -2.48 -1.32 2.95
N ARG A 48 -1.92 -1.11 4.15
CA ARG A 48 -2.73 -0.67 5.31
C ARG A 48 -2.53 0.80 5.67
N LYS A 49 -3.69 1.42 5.92
CA LYS A 49 -3.96 2.82 6.28
C LYS A 49 -3.49 3.20 7.69
N ASP A 50 -3.07 2.22 8.50
CA ASP A 50 -2.68 2.41 9.90
C ASP A 50 -1.21 2.84 10.08
N ASN A 51 -0.46 3.10 8.99
CA ASN A 51 0.69 4.01 9.07
C ASN A 51 0.19 5.46 9.15
N GLU A 52 -0.62 5.73 10.17
CA GLU A 52 -0.78 7.04 10.79
C GLU A 52 0.48 7.42 11.58
N ASN A 53 1.66 7.01 11.12
CA ASN A 53 2.77 7.94 11.24
C ASN A 53 2.37 9.05 10.26
N GLU A 54 1.72 10.07 10.80
CA GLU A 54 1.65 11.42 10.26
C GLU A 54 3.10 11.82 9.99
N ASN A 55 3.62 11.31 8.87
CA ASN A 55 4.99 11.43 8.46
C ASN A 55 5.15 12.93 8.27
N SER A 56 5.73 13.57 9.28
CA SER A 56 5.89 15.01 9.33
C SER A 56 6.80 15.48 8.20
N ASP A 57 7.32 14.60 7.35
CA ASP A 57 8.11 14.81 6.14
C ASP A 57 7.32 14.58 4.83
N GLY A 58 5.99 14.61 4.85
CA GLY A 58 5.16 14.35 3.66
C GLY A 58 5.49 15.29 2.49
N THR A 59 5.58 16.59 2.75
CA THR A 59 5.95 17.62 1.77
C THR A 59 7.41 17.48 1.35
N VAL A 60 8.31 17.26 2.31
CA VAL A 60 9.74 16.98 2.07
C VAL A 60 9.93 15.80 1.11
N ARG A 61 9.18 14.70 1.28
CA ARG A 61 9.20 13.55 0.37
C ARG A 61 8.73 13.89 -1.02
N VAL A 62 7.62 14.62 -1.14
CA VAL A 62 7.12 15.08 -2.45
C VAL A 62 8.19 15.90 -3.17
N ILE A 63 8.86 16.83 -2.48
CA ILE A 63 9.93 17.65 -3.09
C ILE A 63 11.10 16.76 -3.55
N ARG A 64 11.52 15.77 -2.74
CA ARG A 64 12.59 14.82 -3.12
C ARG A 64 12.20 14.01 -4.37
N ASP A 65 10.97 13.52 -4.43
CA ASP A 65 10.46 12.79 -5.58
C ASP A 65 10.41 13.66 -6.84
N GLN A 66 9.98 14.92 -6.72
CA GLN A 66 10.00 15.88 -7.83
C GLN A 66 11.43 16.16 -8.34
N ILE A 67 12.43 16.24 -7.45
CA ILE A 67 13.84 16.38 -7.84
C ILE A 67 14.30 15.16 -8.64
N ILE A 68 13.95 13.94 -8.21
CA ILE A 68 14.30 12.71 -8.93
C ILE A 68 13.64 12.71 -10.31
N MET A 69 12.34 13.00 -10.39
CA MET A 69 11.59 13.08 -11.64
C MET A 69 12.17 14.13 -12.59
N ALA A 70 12.49 15.33 -12.09
CA ALA A 70 13.11 16.39 -12.88
C ALA A 70 14.46 15.97 -13.46
N LYS A 71 15.30 15.23 -12.70
CA LYS A 71 16.57 14.68 -13.22
C LYS A 71 16.34 13.69 -14.35
N VAL A 72 15.37 12.79 -14.21
CA VAL A 72 15.03 11.80 -15.24
C VAL A 72 14.55 12.52 -16.50
N TYR A 73 13.62 13.46 -16.37
CA TYR A 73 13.12 14.23 -17.50
C TYR A 73 14.19 15.10 -18.15
N ALA A 74 15.12 15.68 -17.37
CA ALA A 74 16.24 16.44 -17.92
C ALA A 74 17.16 15.53 -18.75
N SER A 75 17.45 14.32 -18.27
CA SER A 75 18.20 13.33 -19.05
C SER A 75 17.49 12.99 -20.36
N ILE A 76 16.16 12.75 -20.31
CA ILE A 76 15.36 12.47 -21.52
C ILE A 76 15.39 13.69 -22.47
N ALA A 77 15.16 14.90 -21.97
CA ALA A 77 15.19 16.13 -22.77
C ALA A 77 16.54 16.33 -23.47
N LYS A 78 17.65 16.09 -22.76
CA LYS A 78 19.00 16.12 -23.31
C LYS A 78 19.18 15.09 -24.44
N THR A 79 18.72 13.86 -24.26
CA THR A 79 18.79 12.84 -25.33
C THR A 79 17.89 13.13 -26.53
N LYS A 80 16.84 13.94 -26.34
CA LYS A 80 15.88 14.35 -27.38
C LYS A 80 16.24 15.69 -28.03
N ASN A 81 17.40 16.27 -27.72
CA ASN A 81 17.83 17.60 -28.19
C ASN A 81 16.81 18.72 -27.90
N ARG A 82 16.11 18.63 -26.77
CA ARG A 82 15.19 19.67 -26.25
C ARG A 82 15.91 20.53 -25.22
N SER A 83 16.75 21.44 -25.69
CA SER A 83 17.59 22.30 -24.83
C SER A 83 16.76 23.29 -24.00
N ASP A 84 15.69 23.83 -24.58
CA ASP A 84 14.69 24.67 -23.93
C ASP A 84 14.15 24.03 -22.64
N LEU A 85 13.65 22.80 -22.78
CA LEU A 85 13.06 22.05 -21.70
C LEU A 85 14.12 21.59 -20.69
N TYR A 86 15.30 21.24 -21.16
CA TYR A 86 16.42 20.86 -20.29
C TYR A 86 16.81 22.01 -19.37
N GLU A 87 16.98 23.23 -19.89
CA GLU A 87 17.33 24.41 -19.11
C GLU A 87 16.25 24.77 -18.08
N GLU A 88 14.97 24.71 -18.47
CA GLU A 88 13.86 24.94 -17.55
C GLU A 88 13.85 23.91 -16.40
N LEU A 89 14.03 22.61 -16.71
CA LEU A 89 14.08 21.55 -15.72
C LEU A 89 15.26 21.71 -14.76
N MET A 90 16.42 22.09 -15.28
CA MET A 90 17.61 22.35 -14.45
C MET A 90 17.41 23.56 -13.53
N LEU A 91 16.73 24.61 -14.01
CA LEU A 91 16.39 25.78 -13.20
C LEU A 91 15.43 25.42 -12.07
N ARG A 92 14.31 24.75 -12.39
CA ARG A 92 13.34 24.28 -11.38
C ARG A 92 13.95 23.30 -10.38
N LEU A 93 14.88 22.46 -10.83
CA LEU A 93 15.60 21.55 -9.95
C LEU A 93 16.48 22.31 -8.96
N LYS A 94 17.19 23.36 -9.41
CA LYS A 94 18.00 24.20 -8.53
C LYS A 94 17.14 24.93 -7.50
N GLU A 95 15.99 25.47 -7.91
CA GLU A 95 15.02 26.09 -7.01
C GLU A 95 14.49 25.08 -5.98
N SER A 96 14.09 23.88 -6.43
CA SER A 96 13.58 22.83 -5.55
C SER A 96 14.62 22.35 -4.54
N GLN A 97 15.89 22.24 -4.97
CA GLN A 97 17.00 21.90 -4.06
C GLN A 97 17.28 23.00 -3.05
N HIS A 98 17.21 24.27 -3.47
CA HIS A 98 17.42 25.40 -2.58
C HIS A 98 16.31 25.51 -1.53
N SER A 99 15.06 25.36 -1.94
CA SER A 99 13.90 25.36 -1.04
C SER A 99 13.87 24.16 -0.10
N LEU A 100 14.43 23.02 -0.51
CA LEU A 100 14.53 21.83 0.35
C LEU A 100 15.63 21.96 1.41
N GLY A 101 16.78 22.57 1.06
CA GLY A 101 17.91 22.72 1.98
C GLY A 101 18.30 21.41 2.67
N ASP A 102 18.45 21.47 4.00
CA ASP A 102 18.68 20.32 4.87
C ASP A 102 17.40 19.82 5.57
N ALA A 103 16.22 20.22 5.08
CA ALA A 103 14.94 19.88 5.67
C ALA A 103 14.75 18.36 5.75
N SER A 104 14.50 17.89 6.96
CA SER A 104 14.22 16.48 7.27
C SER A 104 12.73 16.26 7.50
N VAL A 105 12.02 17.29 7.97
CA VAL A 105 10.58 17.34 8.19
C VAL A 105 9.99 18.62 7.59
N ASP A 106 8.69 18.63 7.34
CA ASP A 106 7.93 19.71 6.71
C ASP A 106 7.98 21.02 7.51
N ALA A 107 8.16 20.93 8.83
CA ALA A 107 8.36 22.11 9.68
C ALA A 107 9.66 22.87 9.35
N ASP A 108 10.69 22.17 8.83
CA ASP A 108 11.98 22.77 8.48
C ASP A 108 11.92 23.57 7.16
N LEU A 109 10.91 23.34 6.31
CA LEU A 109 10.78 23.97 4.99
C LEU A 109 10.42 25.48 5.04
N HIS A 110 10.00 25.98 6.21
CA HIS A 110 9.52 27.35 6.39
C HIS A 110 10.43 28.20 7.31
N GLN A 111 11.62 27.70 7.67
CA GLN A 111 12.67 28.48 8.34
C GLN A 111 13.51 29.29 7.36
#